data_AF-A0A3B8LML9-F1
#
_entry.id   AF-A0A3B8LML9-F1
#
_cell.length_a   1.000
_cell.length_b   1.000
_cell.length_c   1.000
_cell.angle_alpha   90.00
_cell.angle_beta   90.00
_cell.angle_gamma   90.00
#
_symmetry.space_group_name_H-M   'P 1'
#
loop_
_entity.id
_entity.type
_entity.pdbx_description
1 polymer ?
#
loop_
_entity_poly.entity_id
_entity_poly.type
_entity_poly.pdbx_seq_one_letter_code
_entity_poly.pdbx_strand_id
1 'polypeptide(L)'
;MGFGGRQLFRNINWQMKERDRVALIGGNGVGKSTLMKIIAGLNEPDTGDVLSPKGYTFGYLPQDGIEFKGRPLFEEVKSVLSEIL
;
A
#
# COMPACT_ATOMS: atom_id res chain seq x y z
N MET A 1 -0.49 -12.89 7.58
CA MET A 1 -0.52 -11.93 8.68
C MET A 1 -1.57 -12.29 9.70
N GLY A 2 -1.14 -12.54 10.93
CA GLY A 2 -2.00 -12.46 12.09
C GLY A 2 -1.50 -11.47 13.12
N PHE A 3 -2.32 -10.50 13.49
CA PHE A 3 -2.04 -9.61 14.62
C PHE A 3 -2.68 -10.24 15.86
N GLY A 4 -1.87 -10.63 16.85
CA GLY A 4 -2.37 -11.25 18.09
C GLY A 4 -2.98 -12.65 17.90
N GLY A 5 -2.50 -13.45 16.94
CA GLY A 5 -2.97 -14.82 16.70
C GLY A 5 -4.20 -14.94 15.79
N ARG A 6 -4.79 -13.82 15.34
CA ARG A 6 -5.92 -13.82 14.41
C ARG A 6 -5.46 -13.81 12.96
N GLN A 7 -5.72 -14.88 12.21
CA GLN A 7 -5.46 -14.91 10.77
C GLN A 7 -6.32 -13.87 10.01
N LEU A 8 -5.70 -12.89 9.36
CA LEU A 8 -6.41 -11.89 8.54
C LEU A 8 -6.67 -12.37 7.11
N PHE A 9 -5.71 -13.11 6.55
CA PHE A 9 -5.75 -13.56 5.16
C PHE A 9 -5.38 -15.03 5.05
N ARG A 10 -6.01 -15.71 4.10
CA ARG A 10 -5.70 -17.10 3.74
C ARG A 10 -5.81 -17.26 2.23
N ASN A 11 -4.75 -17.74 1.60
CA ASN A 11 -4.70 -18.10 0.18
C ASN A 11 -5.25 -17.03 -0.77
N ILE A 12 -4.87 -15.76 -0.55
CA ILE A 12 -5.24 -14.67 -1.45
C ILE A 12 -4.49 -14.86 -2.77
N ASN A 13 -5.23 -14.93 -3.87
CA ASN A 13 -4.70 -14.90 -5.22
C ASN A 13 -5.31 -13.70 -5.93
N TRP A 14 -4.48 -12.73 -6.27
CA TRP A 14 -4.93 -11.50 -6.92
C TRP A 14 -3.90 -11.05 -7.94
N GLN A 15 -4.40 -10.62 -9.11
CA GLN A 15 -3.61 -10.00 -10.16
C GLN A 15 -4.23 -8.65 -10.49
N MET A 16 -3.39 -7.62 -10.58
CA MET A 16 -3.75 -6.28 -11.04
C MET A 16 -3.07 -6.01 -12.37
N LYS A 17 -3.82 -5.51 -13.35
CA LYS A 17 -3.31 -5.15 -14.67
C LYS A 17 -3.03 -3.66 -14.76
N GLU A 18 -2.27 -3.28 -15.77
CA GLU A 18 -2.03 -1.86 -16.06
C GLU A 18 -3.37 -1.14 -16.26
N ARG A 19 -3.52 0.03 -15.63
CA ARG A 19 -4.72 0.90 -15.68
C ARG A 19 -5.95 0.36 -14.95
N ASP A 20 -5.84 -0.75 -14.25
CA ASP A 20 -6.91 -1.19 -13.35
C ASP A 20 -7.20 -0.14 -12.28
N ARG A 21 -8.48 0.04 -11.97
CA ARG A 21 -8.95 0.81 -10.81
C ARG A 21 -9.75 -0.12 -9.93
N VAL A 22 -9.16 -0.53 -8.81
CA VAL A 22 -9.74 -1.51 -7.91
C VAL A 22 -10.09 -0.86 -6.58
N ALA A 23 -11.27 -1.16 -6.06
CA ALA A 23 -11.69 -0.76 -4.71
C ALA A 23 -11.66 -1.97 -3.79
N LEU A 24 -10.99 -1.83 -2.64
CA LEU A 24 -11.02 -2.83 -1.58
C LEU A 24 -12.09 -2.46 -0.54
N ILE A 25 -13.17 -3.25 -0.50
CA ILE A 25 -14.33 -3.03 0.37
C ILE A 25 -14.41 -4.09 1.47
N GLY A 26 -14.94 -3.70 2.63
CA GLY A 26 -15.10 -4.56 3.80
C GLY A 26 -15.24 -3.77 5.09
N GLY A 27 -15.70 -4.43 6.17
CA GLY A 27 -15.88 -3.80 7.49
C GLY A 27 -14.58 -3.29 8.13
N ASN A 28 -14.70 -2.55 9.24
CA ASN A 28 -13.53 -2.11 10.00
C ASN A 28 -12.80 -3.31 10.64
N GLY A 29 -11.46 -3.27 10.67
CA GLY A 29 -10.65 -4.32 11.29
C GLY A 29 -10.51 -5.62 10.50
N VAL A 30 -11.06 -5.72 9.28
CA VAL A 30 -10.93 -6.94 8.43
C VAL A 30 -9.56 -7.04 7.74
N GLY A 31 -8.67 -6.06 7.92
CA GLY A 31 -7.31 -6.07 7.37
C GLY A 31 -7.09 -5.23 6.11
N LYS A 32 -8.05 -4.40 5.66
CA LYS A 32 -7.89 -3.60 4.43
C LYS A 32 -6.59 -2.80 4.37
N SER A 33 -6.32 -2.00 5.40
CA SER A 33 -5.10 -1.18 5.49
C SER A 33 -3.85 -2.06 5.57
N THR A 34 -3.94 -3.24 6.19
CA THR A 34 -2.86 -4.24 6.20
C THR A 34 -2.57 -4.77 4.80
N LEU A 35 -3.59 -5.16 4.02
CA LEU A 35 -3.41 -5.64 2.65
C LEU A 35 -2.80 -4.55 1.76
N MET A 36 -3.26 -3.30 1.90
CA MET A 36 -2.69 -2.18 1.15
C MET A 36 -1.21 -1.94 1.49
N LYS A 37 -0.82 -2.04 2.77
CA LYS A 37 0.59 -1.94 3.20
C LYS A 37 1.44 -3.09 2.65
N ILE A 38 0.90 -4.31 2.59
CA ILE A 38 1.59 -5.46 1.97
C ILE A 38 1.87 -5.18 0.49
N ILE A 39 0.85 -4.74 -0.25
CA ILE A 39 0.99 -4.47 -1.68
C ILE A 39 1.97 -3.32 -1.93
N ALA A 40 1.96 -2.30 -1.08
CA ALA A 40 2.91 -1.20 -1.15
C ALA A 40 4.35 -1.56 -0.71
N GLY A 41 4.59 -2.80 -0.27
CA GLY A 41 5.89 -3.24 0.24
C GLY A 41 6.26 -2.68 1.62
N LEU A 42 5.31 -2.06 2.33
CA LEU A 42 5.53 -1.49 3.66
C LEU A 42 5.47 -2.55 4.78
N ASN A 43 4.83 -3.69 4.50
CA ASN A 43 4.83 -4.86 5.38
C ASN A 43 5.03 -6.15 4.58
N GLU A 44 5.83 -7.08 5.09
CA GLU A 44 6.05 -8.38 4.45
C GLU A 44 4.92 -9.38 4.79
N PRO A 45 4.40 -10.15 3.82
CA PRO A 45 3.45 -11.22 4.13
C PRO A 45 4.12 -12.37 4.90
N ASP A 46 3.42 -12.97 5.86
CA ASP A 46 3.94 -14.15 6.58
C ASP A 46 4.26 -15.32 5.64
N THR A 47 3.52 -15.45 4.53
CA THR A 47 3.68 -16.49 3.51
C THR A 47 3.28 -15.98 2.13
N GLY A 48 3.89 -16.56 1.09
CA GLY A 48 3.67 -16.19 -0.30
C GLY A 48 4.40 -14.89 -0.70
N ASP A 49 4.13 -14.43 -1.92
CA ASP A 49 4.91 -13.35 -2.54
C ASP A 49 4.00 -12.28 -3.15
N VAL A 50 4.51 -11.04 -3.17
CA VAL A 50 3.96 -9.94 -3.99
C VAL A 50 4.95 -9.67 -5.12
N LEU A 51 4.53 -9.91 -6.35
CA LEU A 51 5.37 -9.77 -7.53
C LEU A 51 4.95 -8.53 -8.33
N SER A 52 5.92 -7.71 -8.74
CA SER A 52 5.72 -6.58 -9.65
C SER A 52 6.73 -6.61 -10.81
N PRO A 53 6.37 -6.06 -11.99
CA PRO A 53 7.33 -5.93 -13.08
C PRO A 53 8.49 -4.99 -12.70
N LYS A 54 9.67 -5.22 -13.29
CA LYS A 54 10.83 -4.34 -13.09
C LYS A 54 10.49 -2.91 -13.52
N GLY A 55 10.89 -1.93 -12.70
CA GLY A 55 10.67 -0.50 -12.97
C GLY A 55 9.33 0.06 -12.49
N TYR A 56 8.46 -0.76 -11.91
CA TYR A 56 7.26 -0.25 -11.22
C TYR A 56 7.63 0.28 -9.83
N THR A 57 7.07 1.43 -9.48
CA THR A 57 7.14 2.01 -8.14
C THR A 57 5.78 1.92 -7.45
N PHE A 58 5.78 1.80 -6.13
CA PHE A 58 4.56 1.77 -5.33
C PHE A 58 4.36 3.11 -4.64
N GLY A 59 3.21 3.74 -4.87
CA GLY A 59 2.75 4.90 -4.10
C GLY A 59 1.76 4.46 -3.02
N TYR A 60 1.96 4.92 -1.79
CA TYR A 60 1.05 4.66 -0.67
C TYR A 60 0.67 5.96 0.03
N LEU A 61 -0.65 6.19 0.17
CA LEU A 61 -1.20 7.28 0.94
C LEU A 61 -1.77 6.72 2.26
N PRO A 62 -1.17 7.05 3.42
CA PRO A 62 -1.66 6.59 4.71
C PRO A 62 -3.07 7.10 5.02
N GLN A 63 -3.85 6.28 5.73
CA GLN A 63 -5.19 6.65 6.16
C GLN A 63 -5.18 7.74 7.24
N ASP A 64 -4.18 7.71 8.13
CA ASP A 64 -4.08 8.61 9.29
C ASP A 64 -3.53 10.00 8.92
N GLY A 65 -3.25 10.24 7.64
CA GLY A 65 -2.73 11.51 7.12
C GLY A 65 -1.23 11.49 6.83
N ILE A 66 -0.72 12.65 6.42
CA ILE A 66 0.69 12.89 6.10
C ILE A 66 1.19 14.03 6.98
N GLU A 67 2.43 13.96 7.45
CA GLU A 67 3.09 15.08 8.13
C GLU A 67 3.68 16.06 7.11
N PHE A 68 3.42 17.36 7.30
CA PHE A 68 3.87 18.41 6.40
C PHE A 68 4.94 19.28 7.06
N LYS A 69 5.97 19.65 6.29
CA LYS A 69 7.09 20.47 6.79
C LYS A 69 6.86 22.00 6.69
N GLY A 70 5.60 22.43 6.56
CA GLY A 70 5.23 23.86 6.50
C GLY A 70 5.58 24.59 5.20
N ARG A 71 5.87 23.85 4.12
CA ARG A 71 6.11 24.41 2.77
C ARG A 71 4.80 24.60 1.99
N PRO A 72 4.77 25.45 0.95
CA PRO A 72 3.64 25.49 0.02
C PRO A 72 3.35 24.10 -0.56
N LEU A 73 2.07 23.75 -0.72
CA LEU A 73 1.63 22.41 -1.14
C LEU A 73 2.37 21.90 -2.38
N PHE A 74 2.54 22.76 -3.39
CA PHE A 74 3.22 22.41 -4.62
C PHE A 74 4.69 22.05 -4.42
N GLU A 75 5.38 22.78 -3.54
CA GLU A 75 6.78 22.51 -3.19
C GLU A 75 6.91 21.22 -2.37
N GLU A 76 5.96 20.95 -1.47
CA GLU A 76 5.97 19.70 -0.71
C GLU A 76 5.79 18.49 -1.63
N VAL A 77 4.82 18.52 -2.56
CA VAL A 77 4.59 17.45 -3.54
C VAL A 77 5.79 17.27 -4.46
N LYS A 78 6.40 18.36 -4.96
CA LYS A 78 7.62 18.27 -5.77
C LYS A 78 8.77 17.59 -5.02
N SER A 79 8.93 17.87 -3.73
CA SER A 79 10.06 17.36 -2.95
C SER A 79 10.08 15.84 -2.80
N VAL A 80 8.92 15.16 -2.92
CA VAL A 80 8.83 13.69 -2.86
C VAL A 80 8.83 13.03 -4.25
N LEU A 81 8.45 13.77 -5.30
CA LEU A 81 8.46 13.25 -6.67
C LEU A 81 9.87 13.17 -7.27
N SER A 82 10.83 13.94 -6.76
CA SER A 82 12.22 13.89 -7.23
C SER A 82 12.93 12.57 -6.96
N GLU A 83 12.37 11.70 -6.11
CA GLU A 83 12.90 10.35 -5.87
C GLU A 83 12.38 9.32 -6.88
N ILE A 84 11.35 9.68 -7.67
CA ILE A 84 10.65 8.80 -8.61
C ILE A 84 10.88 9.24 -10.07
N LEU A 85 11.30 10.50 -10.27
CA LEU A 85 11.65 11.11 -11.56
C LEU A 85 13.17 11.13 -11.76
#